data_AF-A0A8M9Q1C1-F1
#
_entry.id   AF-A0A8M9Q1C1-F1
#
_cell.length_a   1.000
_cell.length_b   1.000
_cell.length_c   1.000
_cell.angle_alpha   90.00
_cell.angle_beta   90.00
_cell.angle_gamma   90.00
#
_symmetry.space_group_name_H-M   'P 1'
#
loop_
_entity.id
_entity.type
_entity.pdbx_description
1 polymer ?
#
loop_
_entity_poly.entity_id
_entity_poly.type
_entity_poly.pdbx_seq_one_letter_code
_entity_poly.pdbx_strand_id
1 'polypeptide(L)' 'MKDGMANNSTASISQARKAVEQLKMEACMDRIKVSKAAADLMAYCDAHIREDPLIVPVPASENPFREKKFFCTIL' A
#
# COMPACT_ATOMS: atom_id res chain seq x y z
N MET A 1 34.19 30.52 14.36
CA MET A 1 33.98 29.15 13.83
C MET A 1 33.49 28.14 14.87
N LYS A 2 33.58 28.38 16.19
CA LYS A 2 33.13 27.42 17.22
C LYS A 2 31.60 27.38 17.43
N ASP A 3 30.88 28.49 17.22
CA ASP A 3 29.44 28.58 17.52
C ASP A 3 28.55 27.75 16.58
N GLY A 4 28.95 27.57 15.31
CA GLY A 4 28.22 26.73 14.35
C GLY A 4 28.26 25.23 14.69
N MET A 5 29.34 24.76 15.30
CA MET A 5 29.49 23.34 15.69
C MET A 5 28.61 22.98 16.89
N ALA A 6 28.46 23.90 17.84
CA ALA A 6 27.61 23.71 19.01
C ALA A 6 26.11 23.68 18.64
N ASN A 7 25.67 24.57 17.73
CA ASN A 7 24.29 24.61 17.26
C ASN A 7 23.89 23.35 16.46
N ASN A 8 24.81 22.77 15.68
CA ASN A 8 24.55 21.50 15.01
C ASN A 8 24.42 20.34 16.01
N SER A 9 25.21 20.37 17.10
CA SER A 9 25.15 19.36 18.16
C SER A 9 23.83 19.42 18.93
N THR A 10 23.34 20.62 19.28
CA THR A 10 22.03 20.77 19.96
C THR A 10 20.86 20.39 19.04
N ALA A 11 20.90 20.77 17.76
CA ALA A 11 19.91 20.35 16.77
C ALA A 11 19.89 18.82 16.60
N SER A 12 21.05 18.18 16.47
CA SER A 12 21.16 16.72 16.39
C SER A 12 20.59 16.02 17.63
N ILE A 13 20.90 16.52 18.84
CA ILE A 13 20.33 15.98 20.08
C ILE A 13 18.80 16.13 20.11
N SER A 14 18.26 17.26 19.67
CA SER A 14 16.81 17.49 19.61
C SER A 14 16.12 16.53 18.64
N GLN A 15 16.72 16.29 17.47
CA GLN A 15 16.22 15.34 16.48
C GLN A 15 16.27 13.90 17.02
N ALA A 16 17.37 13.51 17.66
CA ALA A 16 17.51 12.19 18.27
C ALA A 16 16.46 11.97 19.37
N ARG A 17 16.20 12.97 20.21
CA ARG A 17 15.11 12.90 21.22
C ARG A 17 13.74 12.72 20.55
N LYS A 18 13.44 13.50 19.51
CA LYS A 18 12.18 13.36 18.75
C LYS A 18 12.04 11.95 18.15
N ALA A 19 13.12 11.40 17.59
CA ALA A 19 13.13 10.04 17.06
C ALA A 19 12.90 8.98 18.14
N VAL A 20 13.51 9.14 19.33
CA VAL A 20 13.29 8.24 20.48
C VAL A 20 11.83 8.29 20.95
N GLU A 21 11.23 9.47 21.04
CA GLU A 21 9.80 9.57 21.42
C GLU A 21 8.88 8.92 20.38
N GLN A 22 9.18 9.06 19.08
CA GLN A 22 8.47 8.35 18.01
C GLN A 22 8.61 6.83 18.14
N LEU A 23 9.82 6.33 18.36
CA LEU A 23 10.07 4.89 18.51
C LEU A 23 9.39 4.31 19.75
N LYS A 24 9.30 5.06 20.85
CA LYS A 24 8.54 4.66 22.04
C LYS A 24 7.05 4.50 21.72
N MET A 25 6.49 5.43 20.94
CA MET A 25 5.10 5.34 20.48
C MET A 25 4.87 4.09 19.62
N GLU A 26 5.74 3.83 18.64
CA GLU A 26 5.65 2.67 17.74
C GLU A 26 5.89 1.33 18.46
N ALA A 27 6.74 1.33 19.50
CA ALA A 27 7.00 0.14 20.31
C ALA A 27 5.73 -0.31 21.06
N CYS A 28 4.96 0.65 21.59
CA CYS A 28 3.73 0.42 22.35
C CYS A 28 2.51 0.05 21.47
N MET A 29 2.65 -0.01 20.14
CA MET A 29 1.55 -0.42 19.27
C MET A 29 1.26 -1.93 19.44
N ASP A 30 -0.02 -2.26 19.63
CA ASP A 30 -0.49 -3.63 19.65
C ASP A 30 -0.30 -4.29 18.28
N ARG A 31 0.30 -5.49 18.27
CA ARG A 31 0.56 -6.27 17.07
C ARG A 31 -0.31 -7.53 17.08
N ILE A 32 -0.80 -7.91 15.91
CA ILE A 32 -1.45 -9.21 15.71
C ILE A 32 -0.44 -10.26 15.25
N LYS A 33 -0.77 -11.54 15.44
CA LYS A 33 0.06 -12.64 14.91
C LYS A 33 0.11 -12.57 13.39
N VAL A 34 1.29 -12.82 12.82
CA VAL A 34 1.49 -12.89 11.35
C VAL A 34 0.56 -13.93 10.72
N SER A 35 0.35 -15.07 11.36
CA SER A 35 -0.59 -16.10 10.87
C SER A 35 -2.03 -15.59 10.78
N LYS A 36 -2.47 -14.75 11.73
CA LYS A 36 -3.79 -14.11 11.67
C LYS A 36 -3.85 -13.10 10.53
N ALA A 37 -2.86 -12.22 10.42
CA ALA A 37 -2.80 -11.23 9.35
C ALA A 37 -2.82 -11.90 7.95
N ALA A 38 -2.05 -12.97 7.78
CA ALA A 38 -2.02 -13.75 6.54
C ALA A 38 -3.37 -14.42 6.24
N ALA A 39 -4.04 -14.99 7.24
CA ALA A 39 -5.37 -15.58 7.07
C ALA A 39 -6.43 -14.53 6.69
N ASP A 40 -6.39 -13.36 7.34
CA ASP A 40 -7.31 -12.25 7.06
C ASP A 40 -7.09 -11.72 5.61
N LEU A 41 -5.83 -11.61 5.15
CA LEU A 41 -5.51 -11.25 3.77
C LEU A 41 -5.97 -12.30 2.75
N MET A 42 -5.73 -13.59 3.04
CA MET A 42 -6.17 -14.69 2.17
C MET A 42 -7.70 -14.72 2.04
N ALA A 43 -8.41 -14.59 3.16
CA ALA A 43 -9.87 -14.53 3.16
C ALA A 43 -10.40 -13.33 2.36
N TYR A 44 -9.72 -12.17 2.45
CA TYR A 44 -10.06 -11.00 1.64
C TYR A 44 -9.90 -11.28 0.14
N CYS A 45 -8.77 -11.85 -0.27
CA CYS A 45 -8.54 -12.22 -1.66
C CYS A 45 -9.56 -13.26 -2.16
N ASP A 46 -9.80 -14.32 -1.40
CA ASP A 46 -10.75 -15.39 -1.77
C ASP A 46 -12.18 -14.87 -1.93
N ALA A 47 -12.58 -13.90 -1.10
CA ALA A 47 -13.90 -13.29 -1.17
C ALA A 47 -14.10 -12.42 -2.44
N HIS A 48 -13.04 -11.75 -2.91
CA HIS A 48 -13.12 -10.78 -4.00
C HIS A 48 -12.54 -11.26 -5.34
N ILE A 49 -11.91 -12.44 -5.39
CA ILE A 49 -11.26 -12.97 -6.60
C ILE A 49 -12.18 -13.05 -7.82
N ARG A 50 -13.49 -13.26 -7.61
CA ARG A 50 -14.48 -13.35 -8.68
C ARG A 50 -14.85 -12.00 -9.29
N GLU A 51 -14.60 -10.93 -8.55
CA GLU A 51 -14.90 -9.55 -8.96
C GLU A 51 -13.69 -8.89 -9.63
N ASP A 52 -12.51 -9.51 -9.56
CA ASP A 52 -11.29 -9.02 -10.20
C ASP A 52 -11.27 -9.39 -11.69
N PRO A 53 -11.48 -8.43 -12.63
CA PRO A 53 -11.50 -8.72 -14.06
C PRO A 53 -10.14 -9.14 -14.62
N LEU A 54 -9.06 -8.91 -13.87
CA LEU A 54 -7.70 -9.30 -14.25
C LEU A 54 -7.39 -10.75 -13.87
N ILE A 55 -8.09 -11.30 -12.87
CA ILE A 55 -7.97 -12.71 -12.46
C ILE A 55 -9.07 -13.56 -13.10
N VAL A 56 -10.31 -13.07 -13.10
CA VAL A 56 -11.48 -13.69 -13.75
C VAL A 56 -11.90 -12.81 -14.93
N PRO A 57 -11.48 -13.15 -16.16
CA PRO A 57 -11.78 -12.33 -17.33
C PRO A 57 -13.28 -12.14 -17.53
N VAL A 58 -13.69 -10.88 -17.67
CA VAL A 58 -15.08 -10.53 -18.00
C VAL A 58 -15.35 -10.77 -19.49
N PRO A 59 -16.61 -11.01 -19.90
CA PRO A 59 -17.00 -11.08 -21.29
C PRO A 59 -16.56 -9.83 -22.07
N ALA A 60 -16.22 -10.02 -23.35
CA ALA A 60 -15.76 -8.93 -24.20
C ALA A 60 -16.77 -7.75 -24.28
N SER A 61 -18.07 -8.01 -24.12
CA SER A 61 -19.12 -6.99 -24.07
C SER A 61 -19.07 -6.09 -22.83
N GLU A 62 -18.54 -6.60 -21.71
CA GLU A 62 -18.40 -5.87 -20.45
C GLU A 62 -17.07 -5.13 -20.37
N ASN A 63 -16.06 -5.56 -21.12
CA ASN A 63 -14.77 -4.89 -21.19
C ASN A 63 -14.88 -3.56 -21.98
N PRO A 64 -14.72 -2.39 -21.35
CA PRO A 64 -14.79 -1.10 -22.03
C PRO A 64 -13.68 -0.89 -23.08
N PHE A 65 -12.58 -1.66 -22.96
CA PHE A 65 -11.42 -1.61 -23.84
C PHE A 65 -11.48 -2.66 -24.97
N ARG A 66 -12.64 -3.30 -25.19
CA ARG A 66 -12.82 -4.22 -26.31
C ARG A 66 -12.69 -3.49 -27.64
N GLU A 67 -12.05 -4.14 -28.62
CA GLU A 67 -12.08 -3.69 -30.00
C GLU A 67 -13.52 -3.55 -30.51
N LYS A 68 -13.84 -2.36 -31.05
CA LYS A 68 -15.10 -2.10 -31.72
C LYS A 68 -15.08 -2.86 -33.05
N LYS A 69 -15.87 -3.93 -33.15
CA LYS A 69 -16.11 -4.59 -34.45
C LYS A 69 -16.91 -3.62 -35.32
N PHE A 70 -16.26 -2.95 -36.26
CA PHE A 70 -16.93 -2.39 -37.41
C PHE A 70 -17.42 -3.58 -38.24
N PHE A 71 -18.74 -3.79 -38.28
CA PHE A 71 -19.30 -4.77 -39.20
C PHE A 71 -18.95 -4.33 -40.62
N CYS A 72 -18.27 -5.20 -41.38
CA CYS A 72 -18.19 -5.04 -42.83
C CYS A 72 -19.61 -5.06 -43.38
N THR A 73 -20.10 -3.90 -43.82
CA THR A 73 -21.18 -3.83 -44.80
C THR A 73 -20.61 -4.36 -46.11
N ILE A 74 -21.09 -5.52 -46.56
CA ILE A 74 -20.95 -5.90 -47.97
C ILE A 74 -22.02 -5.09 -48.70
N LEU A 75 -21.59 -4.19 -49.61
CA LEU A 75 -22.45 -3.49 -50.56
C LEU A 75 -22.99 -4.44 -51.63
#